data_AF-A0A2V8TRC3-F1
#
_entry.id   AF-A0A2V8TRC3-F1
#
_cell.length_a   1.000
_cell.length_b   1.000
_cell.length_c   1.000
_cell.angle_alpha   90.00
_cell.angle_beta   90.00
_cell.angle_gamma   90.00
#
_symmetry.space_group_name_H-M   'P 1'
#
loop_
_entity.id
_entity.type
_entity.pdbx_description
1 polymer ?
#
loop_
_entity_poly.entity_id
_entity_poly.type
_entity_poly.pdbx_seq_one_letter_code
_entity_poly.pdbx_strand_id
1 'polypeptide(L)'
;IASSLWSLLTVISALLTSRILIQFIGQIFALHYLRRHRLDIVRPFRMWLYPVPSVAALAGWAYIFVTSGWTYVGFGLLTLMAGVAAYAISARHFRAD
;
A
#
# COMPACT_ATOMS: atom_id res chain seq x y z
N ILE A 1 -28.09 11.02 -14.33
CA ILE A 1 -27.48 9.67 -14.28
C ILE A 1 -26.51 9.65 -13.10
N ALA A 2 -26.92 9.04 -11.97
CA ALA A 2 -26.09 8.57 -10.85
C ALA A 2 -24.92 9.44 -10.29
N SER A 3 -24.91 10.76 -10.46
CA SER A 3 -23.78 11.61 -10.09
C SER A 3 -23.69 12.02 -8.61
N SER A 4 -24.59 11.52 -7.74
CA SER A 4 -24.73 12.03 -6.35
C SER A 4 -24.76 10.94 -5.27
N LEU A 5 -24.25 9.74 -5.53
CA LEU A 5 -24.27 8.68 -4.50
C LEU A 5 -23.35 9.01 -3.31
N TRP A 6 -22.29 9.79 -3.51
CA TRP A 6 -21.33 10.17 -2.46
C TRP A 6 -20.72 11.55 -2.74
N SER A 7 -20.39 12.31 -1.69
CA SER A 7 -19.66 13.58 -1.83
C SER A 7 -18.30 13.34 -2.50
N LEU A 8 -17.92 14.21 -3.44
CA LEU A 8 -16.62 14.17 -4.11
C LEU A 8 -15.46 14.11 -3.10
N LEU A 9 -15.58 14.86 -2.01
CA LEU A 9 -14.59 14.87 -0.93
C LEU A 9 -14.45 13.49 -0.28
N THR A 10 -15.55 12.78 -0.07
CA THR A 10 -15.56 11.42 0.48
C THR A 10 -14.87 10.44 -0.46
N VAL A 11 -15.16 10.52 -1.76
CA VAL A 11 -14.55 9.64 -2.77
C VAL A 11 -13.05 9.88 -2.89
N ILE A 12 -12.63 11.15 -2.97
CA ILE A 12 -11.21 11.52 -3.02
C ILE A 12 -10.49 11.06 -1.75
N SER A 13 -11.08 11.27 -0.57
CA SER A 13 -10.47 10.88 0.70
C SER A 13 -10.30 9.36 0.81
N ALA A 14 -11.30 8.57 0.41
CA ALA A 14 -11.21 7.12 0.38
C ALA A 14 -10.15 6.62 -0.63
N LEU A 15 -10.11 7.21 -1.83
CA LEU A 15 -9.14 6.86 -2.87
C LEU A 15 -7.71 7.24 -2.48
N LEU A 16 -7.48 8.40 -1.86
CA LEU A 16 -6.17 8.79 -1.37
C LEU A 16 -5.72 7.89 -0.22
N THR A 17 -6.60 7.62 0.74
CA THR A 17 -6.28 6.78 1.91
C THR A 17 -5.87 5.36 1.47
N SER A 18 -6.61 4.77 0.53
CA SER A 18 -6.26 3.44 -0.01
C SER A 18 -4.94 3.43 -0.79
N ARG A 19 -4.64 4.47 -1.58
CA ARG A 19 -3.36 4.61 -2.29
C ARG A 19 -2.18 4.76 -1.33
N ILE A 20 -2.32 5.55 -0.27
CA ILE A 20 -1.26 5.71 0.74
C ILE A 20 -0.89 4.36 1.36
N LEU A 21 -1.91 3.58 1.73
CA LEU A 21 -1.68 2.28 2.34
C LEU A 21 -1.10 1.25 1.36
N ILE A 22 -1.74 1.06 0.21
CA ILE A 22 -1.43 -0.06 -0.69
C ILE A 22 -0.22 0.28 -1.58
N GLN A 23 -0.21 1.49 -2.15
CA GLN A 23 0.87 1.90 -3.07
C GLN A 23 2.06 2.39 -2.28
N PHE A 24 1.95 3.48 -1.50
CA PHE A 24 3.14 4.08 -0.91
C PHE A 24 3.75 3.22 0.20
N ILE A 25 2.97 2.86 1.22
CA ILE A 25 3.46 2.05 2.35
C ILE A 25 3.82 0.63 1.86
N GLY A 26 2.92 -0.02 1.11
CA GLY A 26 3.15 -1.35 0.55
C GLY A 26 4.41 -1.44 -0.32
N GLN A 27 4.64 -0.49 -1.22
CA GLN A 27 5.85 -0.48 -2.07
C GLN A 27 7.13 -0.21 -1.27
N ILE A 28 7.08 0.63 -0.23
CA ILE A 28 8.25 0.86 0.64
C ILE A 28 8.65 -0.44 1.35
N PHE A 29 7.69 -1.20 1.88
CA PHE A 29 7.97 -2.52 2.46
C PHE A 29 8.47 -3.52 1.42
N ALA A 30 7.84 -3.58 0.24
CA ALA A 30 8.26 -4.45 -0.85
C ALA A 30 9.71 -4.15 -1.28
N LEU A 31 10.10 -2.87 -1.36
CA LEU A 31 11.46 -2.45 -1.65
C LEU A 31 12.44 -2.96 -0.59
N HIS A 32 12.14 -2.78 0.70
CA HIS A 32 13.01 -3.26 1.79
C HIS A 32 13.12 -4.78 1.79
N TYR A 33 12.00 -5.48 1.60
CA TYR A 33 11.96 -6.93 1.51
C TYR A 33 12.80 -7.45 0.35
N LEU A 34 12.63 -6.87 -0.85
CA LEU A 34 13.38 -7.23 -2.05
C LEU A 34 14.87 -6.96 -1.86
N ARG A 35 15.21 -5.82 -1.26
CA ARG A 35 16.61 -5.47 -1.02
C ARG A 35 17.31 -6.43 -0.06
N ARG A 36 16.58 -7.00 0.91
CA ARG A 36 17.10 -7.95 1.90
C ARG A 36 17.17 -9.39 1.37
N HIS A 37 16.17 -9.85 0.62
CA HIS A 37 16.04 -11.27 0.24
C HIS A 37 16.47 -11.58 -1.20
N ARG A 38 16.52 -10.58 -2.08
CA ARG A 38 16.86 -10.74 -3.50
C ARG A 38 18.05 -9.87 -3.89
N LEU A 39 19.24 -10.37 -3.58
CA LEU A 39 20.52 -9.77 -3.97
C LEU A 39 20.91 -10.09 -5.42
N ASP A 40 20.24 -11.08 -6.01
CA ASP A 40 20.37 -11.59 -7.38
C ASP A 40 19.89 -10.61 -8.46
N ILE A 41 19.03 -9.65 -8.10
CA ILE A 41 18.47 -8.68 -9.05
C ILE A 41 19.43 -7.50 -9.20
N VAL A 42 19.86 -7.22 -10.44
CA VAL A 42 20.62 -6.02 -10.80
C VAL A 42 19.77 -4.78 -10.48
N ARG A 43 20.27 -3.89 -9.62
CA ARG A 43 19.55 -2.69 -9.14
C ARG A 43 20.02 -1.47 -9.94
N PRO A 44 19.28 -1.01 -10.98
CA PRO A 44 19.74 0.07 -11.85
C PRO A 44 19.76 1.42 -11.12
N PHE A 45 18.89 1.58 -10.10
CA PHE A 45 18.74 2.81 -9.34
C PHE A 45 19.22 2.65 -7.89
N ARG A 46 20.22 3.44 -7.49
CA ARG A 46 20.78 3.46 -6.14
C ARG A 46 20.26 4.69 -5.40
N MET A 47 19.60 4.49 -4.26
CA MET A 47 19.21 5.58 -3.37
C MET A 47 20.45 6.03 -2.61
N TRP A 48 20.87 7.30 -2.77
CA TRP A 48 22.14 7.81 -2.25
C TRP A 48 22.29 7.68 -0.72
N LEU A 49 21.20 7.93 0.03
CA LEU A 49 21.18 7.82 1.51
C LEU A 49 20.37 6.61 2.02
N TYR A 50 20.28 5.52 1.25
CA TYR A 50 19.49 4.37 1.67
C TYR A 50 19.92 3.84 3.05
N PRO A 51 19.00 3.62 4.02
CA PRO A 51 17.53 3.62 3.92
C PRO A 51 16.81 4.90 4.41
N VAL A 52 17.54 5.98 4.72
CA VAL A 52 16.99 7.21 5.32
C VAL A 52 15.79 7.80 4.57
N PRO A 53 15.85 8.07 3.24
CA PRO A 53 14.72 8.71 2.55
C PRO A 53 13.47 7.82 2.52
N SER A 54 13.65 6.50 2.47
CA SER A 54 12.51 5.57 2.47
C SER A 54 11.85 5.46 3.84
N VAL A 55 12.63 5.55 4.93
CA VAL A 55 12.07 5.56 6.30
C VAL A 55 11.35 6.87 6.57
N ALA A 56 11.91 8.01 6.13
CA ALA A 56 11.24 9.30 6.22
C ALA A 56 9.92 9.33 5.44
N ALA A 57 9.90 8.76 4.22
CA ALA A 57 8.67 8.60 3.44
C ALA A 57 7.65 7.71 4.17
N LEU A 58 8.09 6.58 4.74
CA LEU A 58 7.21 5.69 5.50
C LEU A 58 6.55 6.40 6.68
N ALA A 59 7.35 7.17 7.45
CA ALA A 59 6.85 7.95 8.58
C ALA A 59 5.84 9.02 8.13
N GLY A 60 6.16 9.77 7.06
CA GLY A 60 5.26 10.78 6.50
C GLY A 60 3.94 10.19 6.01
N TRP A 61 4.00 9.10 5.26
CA TRP A 61 2.79 8.42 4.76
C TRP A 61 1.96 7.78 5.88
N ALA A 62 2.61 7.18 6.88
CA ALA A 62 1.91 6.64 8.05
C ALA A 62 1.19 7.74 8.84
N TYR A 63 1.83 8.91 9.02
CA TYR A 63 1.22 10.06 9.66
C TYR A 63 -0.02 10.56 8.90
N ILE A 64 0.09 10.75 7.57
CA ILE A 64 -1.04 11.17 6.74
C ILE A 64 -2.16 10.12 6.80
N PHE A 65 -1.82 8.83 6.74
CA PHE A 65 -2.80 7.75 6.81
C PHE A 65 -3.61 7.79 8.12
N VAL A 66 -2.94 7.91 9.27
CA VAL A 66 -3.61 7.97 10.59
C VAL A 66 -4.46 9.24 10.72
N THR A 67 -4.00 10.37 10.18
CA THR A 67 -4.73 11.64 10.22
C THR A 67 -5.86 11.77 9.18
N SER A 68 -5.98 10.83 8.23
CA SER A 68 -7.01 10.86 7.17
C SER A 68 -8.43 10.53 7.66
N GLY A 69 -8.59 10.07 8.90
CA GLY A 69 -9.89 9.74 9.51
C GLY A 69 -10.14 8.23 9.58
N TRP A 70 -10.56 7.77 10.76
CA TRP A 70 -10.70 6.34 11.09
C TRP A 70 -11.61 5.55 10.14
N THR A 71 -12.66 6.18 9.61
CA THR A 71 -13.56 5.53 8.64
C THR A 71 -12.81 5.14 7.36
N TYR A 72 -12.00 6.05 6.80
CA TYR A 72 -11.25 5.80 5.57
C TYR A 72 -10.07 4.85 5.80
N VAL A 73 -9.44 4.93 6.97
CA VAL A 73 -8.43 3.96 7.43
C VAL A 73 -9.03 2.55 7.46
N GLY A 74 -10.23 2.40 8.04
CA GLY A 74 -10.96 1.14 8.08
C GLY A 74 -11.23 0.58 6.69
N PHE A 75 -11.69 1.41 5.75
CA PHE A 75 -11.87 1.01 4.34
C PHE A 75 -10.56 0.56 3.68
N GLY A 76 -9.47 1.30 3.91
CA GLY A 76 -8.15 0.94 3.39
C GLY A 76 -7.69 -0.42 3.90
N LEU A 77 -7.79 -0.66 5.21
CA LEU A 77 -7.43 -1.93 5.85
C LEU A 77 -8.31 -3.08 5.36
N LEU A 78 -9.62 -2.88 5.24
CA LEU A 78 -10.54 -3.89 4.69
C LEU A 78 -10.16 -4.29 3.28
N THR A 79 -9.85 -3.31 2.43
CA THR A 79 -9.45 -3.54 1.05
C THR A 79 -8.13 -4.32 0.98
N LEU A 80 -7.16 -3.96 1.83
CA LEU A 80 -5.89 -4.68 1.95
C LEU A 80 -6.12 -6.14 2.38
N MET A 81 -6.92 -6.36 3.42
CA MET A 81 -7.27 -7.69 3.91
C MET A 81 -7.98 -8.53 2.85
N ALA A 82 -8.91 -7.94 2.10
CA ALA A 82 -9.57 -8.60 0.98
C ALA A 82 -8.57 -9.02 -0.11
N GLY A 83 -7.59 -8.15 -0.43
CA GLY A 83 -6.51 -8.48 -1.37
C GLY A 83 -5.63 -9.64 -0.89
N VAL A 84 -5.26 -9.65 0.40
CA VAL A 84 -4.50 -10.74 1.02
C VAL A 84 -5.28 -12.05 0.99
N ALA A 85 -6.58 -12.01 1.33
CA ALA A 85 -7.45 -13.18 1.30
C ALA A 85 -7.60 -13.75 -0.13
N ALA A 86 -7.85 -12.88 -1.12
CA ALA A 86 -7.93 -13.27 -2.52
C ALA A 86 -6.62 -13.90 -3.02
N TYR A 87 -5.47 -13.31 -2.67
CA TYR A 87 -4.17 -13.89 -2.98
C TYR A 87 -3.97 -15.26 -2.32
N ALA A 88 -4.35 -15.41 -1.05
CA ALA A 88 -4.22 -16.69 -0.35
C ALA A 88 -5.10 -17.78 -0.97
N ILE A 89 -6.31 -17.45 -1.42
CA ILE A 89 -7.19 -18.39 -2.14
C ILE A 89 -6.57 -18.78 -3.48
N SER A 90 -6.08 -17.81 -4.26
CA SER A 90 -5.43 -18.06 -5.55
C SER A 90 -4.15 -18.89 -5.39
N ALA A 91 -3.33 -18.58 -4.38
CA ALA A 91 -2.10 -19.32 -4.07
C ALA A 91 -2.38 -20.78 -3.68
N ARG A 92 -3.54 -21.08 -3.08
CA ARG A 92 -3.97 -22.46 -2.82
C ARG A 92 -4.37 -23.19 -4.10
N HIS A 93 -4.95 -22.50 -5.08
CA HIS A 93 -5.29 -23.10 -6.38
C HIS A 93 -4.02 -23.44 -7.18
N PHE A 94 -3.06 -22.52 -7.28
CA PHE A 94 -1.79 -22.77 -7.99
C PHE A 94 -0.88 -23.84 -7.36
N ARG A 95 -1.17 -24.29 -6.14
CA ARG A 95 -0.41 -25.34 -5.45
C ARG A 95 -1.06 -26.73 -5.57
N ALA A 96 -2.26 -26.80 -6.12
CA ALA A 96 -3.03 -28.02 -6.32
C ALA A 96 -2.93 -28.57 -7.76
N ASP A 97 -2.30 -27.82 -8.67
CA ASP A 97 -1.89 -28.23 -10.02
C ASP A 97 -0.38 -28.57 -10.02
#